data_AF-A0A0B5FU24-F1
#
_entry.id   AF-A0A0B5FU24-F1
#
_cell.length_a   1.000
_cell.length_b   1.000
_cell.length_c   1.000
_cell.angle_alpha   90.00
_cell.angle_beta   90.00
_cell.angle_gamma   90.00
#
_symmetry.space_group_name_H-M   'P 1'
#
loop_
_entity.id
_entity.type
_entity.pdbx_description
1 polymer ?
#
loop_
_entity_poly.entity_id
_entity_poly.type
_entity_poly.pdbx_seq_one_letter_code
_entity_poly.pdbx_strand_id
1 'polypeptide(L)' 'MLKKICLFYYDGFRSMRLGRTLWKLLAIKLLIMFGVLKLFFFPNFLNTEFETDAQRADHVLSNLTQAPSSQP' A
#
# COMPACT_ATOMS: atom_id res chain seq x y z
N MET A 1 -15.40 29.46 12.91
CA MET A 1 -13.93 29.55 13.06
C MET A 1 -13.17 28.54 12.19
N LEU A 2 -13.56 27.26 12.12
CA LEU A 2 -12.85 26.23 11.33
C LEU A 2 -12.60 26.60 9.86
N LYS A 3 -13.57 27.23 9.19
CA LYS A 3 -13.41 27.66 7.78
C LYS A 3 -12.18 28.56 7.56
N LYS A 4 -11.88 29.48 8.49
CA LYS A 4 -10.72 30.36 8.37
C LYS A 4 -9.39 29.60 8.52
N ILE A 5 -9.37 28.61 9.41
CA ILE A 5 -8.20 27.75 9.64
C ILE A 5 -7.94 26.87 8.41
N CYS A 6 -8.99 26.28 7.82
CA CYS A 6 -8.88 25.53 6.56
C CYS A 6 -8.36 26.41 5.41
N LEU A 7 -8.91 27.61 5.25
CA LEU A 7 -8.47 28.55 4.21
C LEU A 7 -7.02 28.97 4.41
N PHE A 8 -6.60 29.27 5.64
CA PHE A 8 -5.21 29.62 5.94
C PHE A 8 -4.24 28.47 5.64
N TYR A 9 -4.60 27.23 5.97
CA TYR A 9 -3.77 26.06 5.68
C TYR A 9 -3.69 25.80 4.16
N TYR A 10 -4.81 25.97 3.45
CA TYR A 10 -4.86 25.84 2.00
C TYR A 10 -4.02 26.93 1.30
N ASP A 11 -4.15 28.20 1.72
CA ASP A 11 -3.37 29.32 1.17
C ASP A 11 -1.88 29.23 1.51
N GLY A 12 -1.55 28.83 2.74
CA GLY A 12 -0.17 28.57 3.17
C GLY A 12 0.47 27.46 2.34
N PHE A 13 -0.23 26.34 2.18
CA PHE A 13 0.25 25.22 1.37
C PHE A 13 0.36 25.57 -0.13
N ARG A 14 -0.58 26.37 -0.65
CA ARG A 14 -0.59 26.84 -2.05
C ARG A 14 0.41 27.97 -2.33
N SER A 15 0.81 28.76 -1.34
CA SER A 15 1.88 29.76 -1.52
C SER A 15 3.28 29.14 -1.36
N MET A 16 3.41 28.01 -0.67
CA MET A 16 4.70 27.33 -0.44
C MET A 16 5.24 26.58 -1.67
N ARG A 17 6.28 27.15 -2.31
CA ARG A 17 7.03 26.49 -3.39
C ARG A 17 7.78 25.25 -2.89
N LEU A 18 8.44 25.36 -1.73
CA LEU A 18 9.18 24.25 -1.10
C LEU A 18 8.24 23.10 -0.70
N GLY A 19 7.13 23.42 -0.02
CA GLY A 19 6.15 22.42 0.43
C GLY A 19 5.58 21.60 -0.73
N ARG A 20 5.19 22.25 -1.84
CA ARG A 20 4.73 21.53 -3.04
C ARG A 20 5.78 20.61 -3.63
N THR A 21 7.04 21.03 -3.64
CA THR A 21 8.14 20.20 -4.15
C THR A 21 8.37 18.98 -3.25
N LEU A 22 8.39 19.16 -1.93
CA LEU A 22 8.50 18.03 -0.99
C LEU A 22 7.31 17.07 -1.11
N TRP A 23 6.09 17.60 -1.21
CA TRP A 23 4.89 16.77 -1.33
C TRP A 23 4.89 15.97 -2.64
N LYS A 24 5.35 16.57 -3.75
CA LYS A 24 5.59 15.84 -5.01
C LYS A 24 6.62 14.74 -4.84
N LEU A 25 7.74 15.02 -4.18
CA LEU A 25 8.78 14.02 -3.88
C LEU A 25 8.22 12.85 -3.06
N LEU A 26 7.44 13.16 -2.02
CA LEU A 26 6.79 12.14 -1.19
C LEU A 26 5.78 11.32 -1.99
N ALA A 27 4.94 11.97 -2.80
CA ALA A 27 3.96 11.28 -3.67
C ALA A 27 4.65 10.39 -4.71
N ILE A 28 5.72 10.86 -5.33
CA ILE A 28 6.53 10.05 -6.27
C ILE A 28 7.15 8.86 -5.54
N LYS A 29 7.74 9.08 -4.37
CA LYS A 29 8.33 7.99 -3.57
C LYS A 29 7.28 6.96 -3.19
N LEU A 30 6.09 7.39 -2.76
CA LEU A 30 4.95 6.49 -2.45
C LEU A 30 4.48 5.73 -3.69
N LEU A 31 4.36 6.37 -4.85
CA LEU A 31 3.97 5.72 -6.10
C LEU A 31 5.01 4.68 -6.52
N ILE A 32 6.30 5.01 -6.45
CA ILE A 32 7.40 4.10 -6.76
C ILE A 32 7.44 2.95 -5.77
N MET A 33 7.34 3.20 -4.45
CA MET A 33 7.34 2.14 -3.45
C MET A 33 6.12 1.24 -3.61
N PHE A 34 4.93 1.80 -3.84
CA PHE A 34 3.74 1.00 -4.07
C PHE A 34 3.84 0.20 -5.37
N GLY A 35 4.35 0.79 -6.45
CA GLY A 35 4.55 0.12 -7.74
C GLY A 35 5.60 -0.97 -7.68
N VAL A 36 6.76 -0.71 -7.07
CA VAL A 36 7.86 -1.68 -6.93
C VAL A 36 7.51 -2.77 -5.94
N LEU A 37 6.94 -2.47 -4.76
CA LEU A 37 6.45 -3.51 -3.85
C LEU A 37 5.34 -4.32 -4.52
N LYS A 38 4.40 -3.70 -5.24
CA LYS A 38 3.39 -4.47 -5.98
C LYS A 38 4.04 -5.38 -7.02
N LEU A 39 4.95 -4.85 -7.85
CA LEU A 39 5.52 -5.60 -8.96
C LEU A 39 6.60 -6.62 -8.54
N PHE A 40 7.29 -6.39 -7.42
CA PHE A 40 8.39 -7.24 -6.93
C PHE A 40 7.99 -8.13 -5.73
N PHE A 41 7.12 -7.66 -4.84
CA PHE A 41 6.59 -8.44 -3.71
C PHE A 41 5.31 -9.23 -4.07
N PHE A 42 4.54 -8.83 -5.09
CA PHE A 42 3.38 -9.60 -5.60
C PHE A 42 3.50 -10.26 -7.00
N PRO A 43 4.67 -10.38 -7.68
CA PRO A 43 4.73 -11.08 -8.98
C PRO A 43 4.57 -12.60 -8.82
N ASN A 44 4.85 -13.15 -7.63
CA ASN A 44 4.85 -14.59 -7.36
C ASN A 44 3.87 -15.03 -6.26
N PHE A 45 3.18 -14.10 -5.57
CA PHE A 45 2.18 -14.51 -4.56
C PHE A 45 0.90 -15.06 -5.22
N LEU A 46 0.63 -14.70 -6.48
CA LEU A 46 -0.60 -15.05 -7.20
C LEU A 46 -0.39 -15.81 -8.51
N ASN A 47 0.80 -16.27 -8.88
CA ASN A 47 0.96 -16.83 -10.23
C ASN A 47 1.87 -18.03 -10.39
N THR A 48 2.57 -18.49 -9.36
CA THR A 48 3.62 -19.48 -9.59
C THR A 48 3.22 -20.93 -9.35
N GLU A 49 2.07 -21.28 -8.74
CA GLU A 49 1.73 -22.72 -8.51
C GLU A 49 0.23 -23.08 -8.56
N PHE A 50 -0.70 -22.22 -9.03
CA PHE A 50 -2.13 -22.60 -9.06
C PHE A 50 -2.89 -22.00 -10.25
N GLU A 51 -3.44 -22.88 -11.10
CA GLU A 51 -4.19 -22.59 -12.34
C GLU A 51 -5.50 -21.81 -12.12
N THR A 52 -6.02 -21.73 -10.89
CA THR A 52 -7.26 -21.00 -10.56
C THR A 52 -7.13 -20.23 -9.24
N ASP A 53 -7.62 -18.98 -9.22
CA ASP A 53 -7.59 -18.10 -8.04
C ASP A 53 -8.35 -18.67 -6.83
N ALA A 54 -9.32 -19.56 -7.06
CA ALA A 54 -10.09 -20.23 -6.01
C ALA A 54 -9.24 -21.21 -5.17
N GLN A 55 -8.42 -22.05 -5.80
CA GLN A 55 -7.54 -23.00 -5.09
C GLN A 55 -6.48 -22.29 -4.25
N ARG A 56 -6.02 -21.12 -4.70
CA ARG A 56 -5.04 -20.32 -3.99
C ARG A 56 -5.61 -19.69 -2.72
N ALA A 57 -6.86 -19.23 -2.78
CA ALA A 57 -7.56 -18.70 -1.62
C ALA A 57 -7.76 -19.79 -0.55
N ASP A 58 -8.13 -21.01 -0.95
CA ASP A 58 -8.28 -22.15 -0.04
C ASP A 58 -6.96 -22.58 0.61
N HIS A 59 -5.84 -22.59 -0.13
CA HIS A 59 -4.53 -22.94 0.42
C HIS A 59 -4.00 -21.88 1.40
N VAL A 60 -4.24 -20.59 1.14
CA VAL A 60 -3.86 -19.53 2.10
C VAL A 60 -4.78 -19.58 3.33
N LEU A 61 -6.07 -19.84 3.15
CA LEU A 61 -7.03 -19.99 4.24
C LEU A 61 -6.65 -21.15 5.15
N SER A 62 -6.25 -22.31 4.60
CA SER A 62 -5.81 -23.46 5.39
C SER A 62 -4.55 -23.16 6.21
N ASN A 63 -3.56 -22.45 5.64
CA ASN A 63 -2.36 -22.04 6.36
C ASN A 63 -2.63 -21.01 7.47
N LEU A 64 -3.63 -20.14 7.30
CA LEU A 64 -4.04 -19.14 8.31
C LEU A 64 -4.96 -19.72 9.39
N THR A 65 -5.74 -20.75 9.07
CA THR A 65 -6.63 -21.44 10.01
C THR A 65 -5.95 -22.61 10.72
N GLN A 66 -4.80 -23.07 10.22
CA GLN A 66 -3.92 -23.96 10.95
C GLN A 66 -3.30 -23.18 12.13
N ALA A 67 -3.99 -23.24 13.27
CA ALA A 67 -3.40 -22.91 14.55
C ALA A 67 -2.05 -23.64 14.71
N PRO A 68 -1.10 -23.15 15.52
CA PRO A 68 0.11 -23.89 15.86
C PRO A 68 -0.26 -25.08 16.77
N SER A 69 -1.07 -26.00 16.28
CA SER A 69 -1.37 -27.25 16.93
C SER A 69 -0.31 -28.26 16.51
N SER A 70 0.71 -28.35 17.37
CA SER A 70 1.40 -29.60 17.70
C SER A 70 1.89 -30.43 16.51
N GLN A 71 3.11 -30.14 16.05
CA GLN A 71 3.99 -31.24 15.63
C GLN A 71 4.55 -31.89 16.92
N PRO A 72 4.41 -33.21 17.11
CA PRO A 72 5.17 -33.95 18.13
C PRO A 72 6.66 -34.03 17.77
#